data_AF-N8YAU6-F1
#
_entry.id   AF-N8YAU6-F1
#
_cell.length_a   1.000
_cell.length_b   1.000
_cell.length_c   1.000
_cell.angle_alpha   90.00
_cell.angle_beta   90.00
_cell.angle_gamma   90.00
#
_symmetry.space_group_name_H-M   'P 1'
#
loop_
_entity.id
_entity.type
_entity.pdbx_description
1 polymer ?
#
loop_
_entity_poly.entity_id
_entity_poly.type
_entity_poly.pdbx_seq_one_letter_code
_entity_poly.pdbx_strand_id
1 'polypeptide(L)'
;MTLKDSVQTAILVVATFSLLIFGASYYFVLIDPDSSNYPLKEALSITASFFGGFATLTAAYIASRLFNDWRLEKDHDTKAIYLNNAIQKLSEIHSNLIASRNNANNLMKIKNNLILKTDYINQLSISHKKTLILLHADLVVVSKLFDKQELIDSYFIYDKFINVFDSFNGLLLKKYETYFYYYINTYSPSYKNQHINVFKPVQTTNNTDGSHLINQNKVSEFFDCILGRKMGDKTDTCTYLNHIEECLNAHENIIDSCIMELKAKQQYEKNLT
;
A
#
# COMPACT_ATOMS: atom_id res chain seq x y z
N MET A 1 3.74 -31.79 -10.85
CA MET A 1 2.80 -32.34 -11.84
C MET A 1 1.89 -31.20 -12.25
N THR A 2 1.97 -30.77 -13.51
CA THR A 2 1.20 -29.61 -13.98
C THR A 2 -0.28 -29.99 -14.11
N LEU A 3 -1.19 -28.99 -14.15
CA LEU A 3 -2.61 -29.24 -14.41
C LEU A 3 -2.81 -30.02 -15.70
N LYS A 4 -2.02 -29.70 -16.74
CA LYS A 4 -1.98 -30.41 -18.02
C LYS A 4 -1.66 -31.90 -17.83
N ASP A 5 -0.62 -32.22 -17.07
CA ASP A 5 -0.24 -33.62 -16.80
C ASP A 5 -1.33 -34.36 -16.02
N SER A 6 -2.00 -33.67 -15.09
CA SER A 6 -3.10 -34.24 -14.30
C SER A 6 -4.33 -34.54 -15.14
N VAL A 7 -4.69 -33.63 -16.07
CA VAL A 7 -5.80 -33.82 -17.00
C VAL A 7 -5.48 -34.96 -17.98
N GLN A 8 -4.28 -34.97 -18.56
CA GLN A 8 -3.84 -36.03 -19.47
C GLN A 8 -3.84 -37.40 -18.78
N THR A 9 -3.31 -37.48 -17.55
CA THR A 9 -3.30 -38.71 -16.77
C THR A 9 -4.72 -39.18 -16.45
N ALA A 10 -5.62 -38.26 -16.05
CA ALA A 10 -6.99 -38.62 -15.71
C ALA A 10 -7.77 -39.14 -16.94
N ILE A 11 -7.62 -38.50 -18.10
CA ILE A 11 -8.22 -38.97 -19.37
C ILE A 11 -7.68 -40.36 -19.72
N LEU A 12 -6.37 -40.58 -19.59
CA LEU A 12 -5.75 -41.87 -19.90
C LEU A 12 -6.28 -42.97 -18.97
N VAL A 13 -6.39 -42.68 -17.66
CA VAL A 13 -6.97 -43.60 -16.67
C VAL A 13 -8.41 -43.95 -17.03
N VAL A 14 -9.26 -42.97 -17.35
CA VAL A 14 -10.66 -43.24 -17.76
C VAL A 14 -10.71 -44.09 -19.02
N ALA A 15 -9.89 -43.79 -20.03
CA ALA A 15 -9.85 -44.54 -21.27
C ALA A 15 -9.43 -46.00 -21.04
N THR A 16 -8.39 -46.23 -20.23
CA THR A 16 -7.92 -47.58 -19.89
C THR A 16 -8.96 -48.36 -19.09
N PHE A 17 -9.56 -47.76 -18.05
CA PHE A 17 -10.61 -48.43 -17.27
C PHE A 17 -11.85 -48.75 -18.10
N SER A 18 -12.25 -47.84 -19.00
CA SER A 18 -13.40 -48.05 -19.87
C SER A 18 -13.17 -49.20 -20.84
N LEU A 19 -11.95 -49.34 -21.36
CA LEU A 19 -11.56 -50.46 -22.23
C LEU A 19 -11.54 -51.79 -21.47
N LEU A 20 -11.09 -51.80 -20.22
CA LEU A 20 -11.14 -52.99 -19.36
C LEU A 20 -12.58 -53.42 -19.04
N ILE A 21 -13.44 -52.45 -18.69
CA ILE A 21 -14.86 -52.71 -18.41
C ILE A 21 -15.58 -53.21 -19.66
N PHE A 22 -15.26 -52.65 -20.84
CA PHE A 22 -15.78 -53.15 -22.10
C PHE A 22 -15.38 -54.60 -22.36
N GLY A 23 -14.09 -54.92 -22.21
CA GLY A 23 -13.60 -56.29 -22.39
C GLY A 23 -14.27 -57.29 -21.42
N ALA A 24 -14.38 -56.91 -20.15
CA ALA A 24 -15.03 -57.75 -19.13
C ALA A 24 -16.53 -57.92 -19.39
N SER A 25 -17.27 -56.83 -19.64
CA SER A 25 -18.70 -56.87 -19.93
C SER A 25 -19.00 -57.66 -21.20
N TYR A 26 -18.20 -57.50 -22.27
CA TYR A 26 -18.31 -58.30 -23.47
C TYR A 26 -18.11 -59.79 -23.19
N TYR A 27 -17.08 -60.16 -22.42
CA TYR A 27 -16.81 -61.55 -22.03
C TYR A 27 -17.97 -62.17 -21.22
N PHE A 28 -18.51 -61.45 -20.23
CA PHE A 28 -19.62 -61.94 -19.42
C PHE A 28 -20.91 -62.14 -20.22
N VAL A 29 -21.23 -61.21 -21.13
CA VAL A 29 -22.42 -61.34 -22.00
C VAL A 29 -22.27 -62.51 -22.99
N LEU A 30 -21.05 -62.85 -23.40
CA LEU A 30 -20.78 -63.94 -24.36
C LEU A 30 -20.96 -65.35 -23.74
N ILE A 31 -20.75 -65.49 -22.43
CA ILE A 31 -20.82 -66.77 -21.71
C ILE A 31 -22.22 -67.04 -21.14
N ASP A 32 -23.06 -66.02 -21.05
CA ASP A 32 -24.41 -66.15 -20.52
C ASP A 32 -25.31 -66.94 -21.51
N PRO A 33 -25.80 -68.13 -21.12
CA PRO A 33 -26.58 -69.01 -21.99
C PRO A 33 -27.95 -68.44 -22.40
N ASP A 34 -28.46 -67.43 -21.67
CA ASP A 34 -29.72 -66.73 -21.97
C ASP A 34 -29.50 -65.35 -22.62
N SER A 35 -28.26 -65.04 -23.03
CA SER A 35 -27.91 -63.72 -23.58
C SER A 35 -28.64 -63.37 -24.87
N SER A 36 -28.92 -62.08 -25.03
CA SER A 36 -29.61 -61.51 -26.18
C SER A 36 -28.84 -61.80 -27.50
N ASN A 37 -29.54 -61.86 -28.64
CA ASN A 37 -28.94 -62.02 -29.99
C ASN A 37 -27.91 -60.91 -30.37
N TYR A 38 -27.66 -59.92 -29.50
CA TYR A 38 -26.82 -58.76 -29.76
C TYR A 38 -25.84 -58.44 -28.60
N PRO A 39 -24.89 -59.35 -28.29
CA PRO A 39 -23.98 -59.23 -27.13
C PRO A 39 -23.13 -57.94 -27.14
N LEU A 40 -22.77 -57.46 -28.34
CA LEU A 40 -22.04 -56.21 -28.51
C LEU A 40 -22.83 -54.98 -28.02
N LYS A 41 -24.15 -54.95 -28.28
CA LYS A 41 -25.02 -53.82 -27.91
C LYS A 41 -25.15 -53.71 -26.40
N GLU A 42 -25.29 -54.85 -25.73
CA GLU A 42 -25.46 -54.94 -24.28
C GLU A 42 -24.17 -54.57 -23.53
N ALA A 43 -23.03 -55.08 -23.98
CA ALA A 43 -21.70 -54.70 -23.46
C ALA A 43 -21.40 -53.20 -23.65
N LEU A 44 -21.72 -52.65 -24.83
CA LEU A 44 -21.60 -51.20 -25.08
C LEU A 44 -22.51 -50.38 -24.16
N SER A 45 -23.75 -50.81 -23.94
CA SER A 45 -24.69 -50.12 -23.05
C SER A 45 -24.18 -50.07 -21.62
N ILE A 46 -23.70 -51.20 -21.09
CA ILE A 46 -23.12 -51.29 -19.74
C ILE A 46 -21.89 -50.38 -19.65
N THR A 47 -20.98 -50.48 -20.64
CA THR A 47 -19.77 -49.66 -20.69
C THR A 47 -20.10 -48.18 -20.75
N ALA A 48 -21.11 -47.77 -21.52
CA ALA A 48 -21.55 -46.38 -21.61
C ALA A 48 -22.05 -45.84 -20.27
N SER A 49 -22.77 -46.64 -19.49
CA SER A 49 -23.22 -46.26 -18.14
C SER A 49 -22.04 -46.04 -17.19
N PHE A 50 -21.04 -46.94 -17.19
CA PHE A 50 -19.82 -46.77 -16.40
C PHE A 50 -18.98 -45.59 -16.88
N PHE A 51 -18.80 -45.44 -18.20
CA PHE A 51 -18.09 -44.32 -18.80
C PHE A 51 -18.68 -42.99 -18.37
N GLY A 52 -20.01 -42.85 -18.37
CA GLY A 52 -20.69 -41.66 -17.86
C GLY A 52 -20.32 -41.35 -16.41
N GLY A 53 -20.34 -42.36 -15.53
CA GLY A 53 -19.94 -42.21 -14.12
C GLY A 53 -18.48 -41.81 -13.94
N PHE A 54 -17.56 -42.48 -14.65
CA PHE A 54 -16.12 -42.16 -14.60
C PHE A 54 -15.81 -40.79 -15.19
N ALA A 55 -16.50 -40.40 -16.27
CA ALA A 55 -16.37 -39.09 -16.88
C ALA A 55 -16.81 -37.99 -15.91
N THR A 56 -17.94 -38.15 -15.21
CA THR A 56 -18.37 -37.18 -14.19
C THR A 56 -17.39 -37.08 -13.03
N LEU A 57 -16.89 -38.20 -12.51
CA LEU A 57 -15.91 -38.21 -11.41
C LEU A 57 -14.59 -37.56 -11.83
N THR A 58 -14.16 -37.81 -13.06
CA THR A 58 -12.95 -37.20 -13.63
C THR A 58 -13.13 -35.70 -13.87
N ALA A 59 -14.29 -35.29 -14.37
CA ALA A 59 -14.64 -33.88 -14.52
C ALA A 59 -14.65 -33.17 -13.15
N ALA A 60 -15.22 -33.80 -12.11
CA ALA A 60 -15.20 -33.26 -10.75
C ALA A 60 -13.77 -33.17 -10.19
N TYR A 61 -12.92 -34.17 -10.43
CA TYR A 61 -11.50 -34.12 -10.05
C TYR A 61 -10.77 -32.95 -10.73
N ILE A 62 -10.91 -32.80 -12.05
CA ILE A 62 -10.30 -31.71 -12.81
C ILE A 62 -10.82 -30.35 -12.32
N ALA A 63 -12.14 -30.22 -12.10
CA ALA A 63 -12.74 -29.00 -11.58
C ALA A 63 -12.20 -28.64 -10.18
N SER A 64 -11.99 -29.62 -9.30
CA SER A 64 -11.41 -29.38 -7.98
C SER A 64 -9.96 -28.85 -8.06
N ARG A 65 -9.16 -29.36 -9.01
CA ARG A 65 -7.80 -28.87 -9.26
C ARG A 65 -7.80 -27.46 -9.82
N LEU A 66 -8.64 -27.21 -10.83
CA LEU A 66 -8.80 -25.89 -11.43
C LEU A 66 -9.25 -24.84 -10.40
N PHE A 67 -10.16 -25.22 -9.50
CA PHE A 67 -10.61 -24.33 -8.42
C PHE A 67 -9.48 -24.01 -7.43
N ASN A 68 -8.66 -24.99 -7.07
CA ASN A 68 -7.52 -24.77 -6.17
C ASN A 68 -6.47 -23.85 -6.82
N ASP A 69 -6.15 -24.05 -8.10
CA ASP A 69 -5.21 -23.21 -8.83
C ASP A 69 -5.75 -21.78 -8.97
N TRP A 70 -7.01 -21.63 -9.37
CA TRP A 70 -7.70 -20.34 -9.45
C TRP A 70 -7.73 -19.61 -8.11
N ARG A 71 -7.98 -20.34 -7.02
CA ARG A 71 -8.00 -19.75 -5.67
C ARG A 71 -6.63 -19.21 -5.29
N LEU A 72 -5.56 -19.94 -5.55
CA LEU A 72 -4.20 -19.49 -5.29
C LEU A 72 -3.87 -18.24 -6.10
N GLU A 73 -4.14 -18.25 -7.40
CA GLU A 73 -3.94 -17.09 -8.28
C GLU A 73 -4.75 -15.88 -7.77
N LYS A 74 -6.02 -16.09 -7.41
CA LYS A 74 -6.89 -15.03 -6.92
C LYS A 74 -6.42 -14.45 -5.59
N ASP A 75 -5.92 -15.28 -4.68
CA ASP A 75 -5.33 -14.83 -3.42
C ASP A 75 -4.07 -13.98 -3.71
N HIS A 76 -3.21 -14.39 -4.64
CA HIS A 76 -2.02 -13.62 -5.04
C HIS A 76 -2.36 -12.29 -5.72
N ASP A 77 -3.42 -12.23 -6.53
CA ASP A 77 -3.89 -10.98 -7.14
C ASP A 77 -4.48 -10.03 -6.13
N THR A 78 -5.29 -10.56 -5.23
CA THR A 78 -5.86 -9.79 -4.13
C THR A 78 -4.76 -9.16 -3.29
N LYS A 79 -3.72 -9.93 -2.95
CA LYS A 79 -2.52 -9.44 -2.26
C LYS A 79 -1.85 -8.27 -2.98
N ALA A 80 -1.61 -8.41 -4.29
CA ALA A 80 -0.95 -7.37 -5.07
C ALA A 80 -1.77 -6.06 -5.14
N ILE A 81 -3.10 -6.16 -5.22
CA ILE A 81 -3.99 -4.99 -5.21
C ILE A 81 -3.84 -4.21 -3.91
N TYR A 82 -3.95 -4.87 -2.76
CA TYR A 82 -3.83 -4.19 -1.46
C TYR A 82 -2.45 -3.59 -1.24
N LEU A 83 -1.39 -4.26 -1.69
CA LEU A 83 -0.04 -3.74 -1.54
C LEU A 83 0.21 -2.51 -2.43
N ASN A 84 -0.28 -2.53 -3.67
CA ASN A 84 -0.21 -1.38 -4.56
C ASN A 84 -1.00 -0.18 -4.00
N ASN A 85 -2.19 -0.43 -3.43
CA ASN A 85 -2.97 0.62 -2.77
C ASN A 85 -2.22 1.20 -1.56
N ALA A 86 -1.56 0.35 -0.76
CA ALA A 86 -0.74 0.80 0.36
C ALA A 86 0.44 1.67 -0.12
N ILE A 87 1.16 1.24 -1.16
CA ILE A 87 2.26 2.01 -1.77
C ILE A 87 1.75 3.36 -2.30
N GLN A 88 0.60 3.40 -2.97
CA GLN A 88 0.03 4.64 -3.48
C GLN A 88 -0.30 5.63 -2.35
N LYS A 89 -0.92 5.16 -1.26
CA LYS A 89 -1.23 5.98 -0.07
C LYS A 89 0.04 6.46 0.62
N LEU A 90 1.06 5.61 0.73
CA LEU A 90 2.37 5.97 1.24
C LEU A 90 3.03 7.05 0.37
N SER A 91 2.91 6.97 -0.96
CA SER A 91 3.44 7.99 -1.87
C SER A 91 2.78 9.36 -1.70
N GLU A 92 1.49 9.40 -1.36
CA GLU A 92 0.77 10.64 -1.08
C GLU A 92 1.39 11.35 0.13
N ILE A 93 1.57 10.62 1.24
CA ILE A 93 2.18 11.15 2.47
C ILE A 93 3.64 11.57 2.20
N HIS A 94 4.38 10.77 1.45
CA HIS A 94 5.78 11.07 1.09
C HIS A 94 5.93 12.40 0.38
N SER A 95 5.06 12.68 -0.61
CA SER A 95 5.16 13.93 -1.37
C SER A 95 4.96 15.16 -0.47
N ASN A 96 4.07 15.07 0.51
CA ASN A 96 3.86 16.11 1.52
C ASN A 96 5.06 16.26 2.47
N LEU A 97 5.66 15.16 2.91
CA LEU A 97 6.88 15.19 3.74
C LEU A 97 8.05 15.85 3.01
N ILE A 98 8.29 15.47 1.75
CA ILE A 98 9.35 16.05 0.92
C ILE A 98 9.09 17.54 0.66
N ALA A 99 7.86 17.93 0.35
CA ALA A 99 7.50 19.33 0.19
C ALA A 99 7.76 20.13 1.50
N SER A 100 7.37 19.57 2.64
CA SER A 100 7.56 20.18 3.96
C SER A 100 9.03 20.33 4.31
N ARG A 101 9.85 19.31 4.05
CA ARG A 101 11.32 19.37 4.18
C ARG A 101 11.92 20.46 3.31
N ASN A 102 11.58 20.49 2.03
CA ASN A 102 12.11 21.45 1.08
C ASN A 102 11.74 22.88 1.47
N ASN A 103 10.50 23.09 1.92
CA ASN A 103 10.08 24.38 2.43
C ASN A 103 10.87 24.78 3.68
N ALA A 104 10.98 23.92 4.68
CA ALA A 104 11.77 24.22 5.89
C ALA A 104 13.23 24.58 5.55
N ASN A 105 13.88 23.78 4.71
CA ASN A 105 15.23 24.06 4.24
C ASN A 105 15.35 25.39 3.49
N ASN A 106 14.38 25.73 2.66
CA ASN A 106 14.37 27.01 1.94
C ASN A 106 14.15 28.19 2.89
N LEU A 107 13.25 28.05 3.87
CA LEU A 107 12.98 29.08 4.88
C LEU A 107 14.21 29.33 5.76
N MET A 108 14.96 28.28 6.13
CA MET A 108 16.21 28.42 6.88
C MET A 108 17.33 29.11 6.10
N LYS A 109 17.33 29.02 4.75
CA LYS A 109 18.32 29.70 3.89
C LYS A 109 18.03 31.18 3.70
N ILE A 110 16.77 31.58 3.86
CA ILE A 110 16.35 32.98 3.66
C ILE A 110 16.75 33.78 4.90
N LYS A 111 17.95 34.36 4.83
CA LYS A 111 18.36 35.40 5.77
C LYS A 111 17.81 36.73 5.25
N ASN A 112 17.09 37.43 6.12
CA ASN A 112 16.73 38.84 5.96
C ASN A 112 15.59 39.22 4.99
N ASN A 113 14.76 38.27 4.56
CA ASN A 113 13.57 38.57 3.74
C ASN A 113 12.27 38.24 4.47
N LEU A 114 11.26 39.05 4.22
CA LEU A 114 9.90 38.77 4.62
C LEU A 114 9.36 37.60 3.81
N ILE A 115 8.85 36.58 4.49
CA ILE A 115 8.20 35.43 3.86
C ILE A 115 6.70 35.60 4.00
N LEU A 116 6.04 35.86 2.87
CA LEU A 116 4.59 35.73 2.72
C LEU A 116 4.38 34.68 1.64
N LYS A 117 4.14 33.43 2.03
CA LYS A 117 3.84 32.32 1.12
C LYS A 117 2.56 31.62 1.57
N THR A 118 1.44 31.90 0.90
CA THR A 118 0.15 31.26 1.21
C THR A 118 0.16 29.76 0.88
N ASP A 119 0.98 29.32 -0.08
CA ASP A 119 1.16 27.89 -0.38
C ASP A 119 1.77 27.10 0.78
N TYR A 120 2.59 27.76 1.61
CA TYR A 120 3.19 27.13 2.78
C TYR A 120 2.13 26.83 3.85
N ILE A 121 1.22 27.79 4.10
CA ILE A 121 0.05 27.62 4.97
C ILE A 121 -0.82 26.45 4.48
N ASN A 122 -1.11 26.43 3.17
CA ASN A 122 -1.95 25.39 2.57
C ASN A 122 -1.35 23.99 2.66
N GLN A 123 -0.02 23.86 2.64
CA GLN A 123 0.65 22.57 2.77
C GLN A 123 0.75 22.11 4.22
N LEU A 124 0.97 23.03 5.18
CA LEU A 124 0.98 22.72 6.61
C LEU A 124 -0.40 22.33 7.16
N SER A 125 -1.48 22.72 6.49
CA SER A 125 -2.85 22.38 6.91
C SER A 125 -3.31 20.99 6.49
N ILE A 126 -2.53 20.28 5.66
CA ILE A 126 -2.85 18.93 5.22
C ILE A 126 -2.69 17.96 6.40
N SER A 127 -3.80 17.36 6.84
CA SER A 127 -3.83 16.31 7.86
C SER A 127 -3.71 14.93 7.22
N HIS A 128 -2.75 14.12 7.66
CA HIS A 128 -2.50 12.79 7.11
C HIS A 128 -3.41 11.69 7.70
N LYS A 129 -4.18 12.02 8.75
CA LYS A 129 -5.01 11.07 9.51
C LYS A 129 -5.93 10.20 8.65
N LYS A 130 -6.60 10.77 7.65
CA LYS A 130 -7.51 10.01 6.77
C LYS A 130 -6.74 8.97 5.95
N THR A 131 -5.62 9.37 5.36
CA THR A 131 -4.76 8.50 4.55
C THR A 131 -4.13 7.39 5.39
N LEU A 132 -3.71 7.70 6.63
CA LEU A 132 -3.20 6.72 7.60
C LEU A 132 -4.25 5.66 7.97
N ILE A 133 -5.49 6.05 8.27
CA ILE A 133 -6.57 5.10 8.57
C ILE A 133 -6.81 4.14 7.39
N LEU A 134 -6.83 4.67 6.17
CA LEU A 134 -7.00 3.87 4.97
C LEU A 134 -5.79 2.99 4.66
N LEU A 135 -4.58 3.43 5.02
CA LEU A 135 -3.35 2.64 4.90
C LEU A 135 -3.34 1.48 5.90
N HIS A 136 -3.71 1.73 7.16
CA HIS A 136 -3.83 0.69 8.17
C HIS A 136 -4.78 -0.43 7.74
N ALA A 137 -5.94 -0.07 7.19
CA ALA A 137 -6.91 -1.05 6.71
C ALA A 137 -6.31 -1.99 5.65
N ASP A 138 -5.60 -1.44 4.66
CA ASP A 138 -4.93 -2.24 3.63
C ASP A 138 -3.82 -3.11 4.23
N LEU A 139 -2.98 -2.53 5.10
CA LEU A 139 -1.87 -3.26 5.72
C LEU A 139 -2.36 -4.39 6.63
N VAL A 140 -3.51 -4.26 7.29
CA VAL A 140 -4.11 -5.34 8.10
C VAL A 140 -4.58 -6.49 7.22
N VAL A 141 -5.10 -6.20 6.02
CA VAL A 141 -5.46 -7.25 5.07
C VAL A 141 -4.19 -7.95 4.58
N VAL A 142 -3.16 -7.19 4.23
CA VAL A 142 -1.86 -7.72 3.81
C VAL A 142 -1.25 -8.58 4.92
N SER A 143 -1.17 -8.09 6.15
CA SER A 143 -0.53 -8.84 7.25
C SER A 143 -1.21 -10.18 7.51
N LYS A 144 -2.54 -10.24 7.43
CA LYS A 144 -3.30 -11.49 7.53
C LYS A 144 -3.07 -12.44 6.35
N LEU A 145 -2.88 -11.90 5.15
CA LEU A 145 -2.66 -12.69 3.93
C LEU A 145 -1.22 -13.21 3.79
N PHE A 146 -0.26 -12.55 4.43
CA PHE A 146 1.18 -12.89 4.37
C PHE A 146 1.76 -13.42 5.68
N ASP A 147 0.99 -13.41 6.78
CA ASP A 147 1.46 -13.71 8.14
C ASP A 147 2.64 -12.83 8.55
N LYS A 148 2.54 -11.52 8.25
CA LYS A 148 3.62 -10.52 8.41
C LYS A 148 3.23 -9.46 9.43
N GLN A 149 3.32 -9.82 10.71
CA GLN A 149 3.05 -8.88 11.79
C GLN A 149 4.02 -7.68 11.81
N GLU A 150 5.27 -7.89 11.37
CA GLU A 150 6.32 -6.86 11.30
C GLU A 150 5.92 -5.63 10.47
N LEU A 151 5.10 -5.82 9.42
CA LEU A 151 4.63 -4.73 8.56
C LEU A 151 3.66 -3.81 9.31
N ILE A 152 2.81 -4.40 10.16
CA ILE A 152 1.88 -3.67 11.02
C ILE A 152 2.65 -2.95 12.13
N ASP A 153 3.65 -3.60 12.70
CA ASP A 153 4.47 -3.00 13.75
C ASP A 153 5.25 -1.78 13.20
N SER A 154 5.79 -1.91 11.99
CA SER A 154 6.42 -0.80 11.26
C SER A 154 5.43 0.33 10.97
N TYR A 155 4.20 -0.01 10.57
CA TYR A 155 3.12 0.96 10.40
C TYR A 155 2.80 1.71 11.70
N PHE A 156 2.70 1.03 12.85
CA PHE A 156 2.39 1.72 14.12
C PHE A 156 3.50 2.68 14.55
N ILE A 157 4.75 2.34 14.26
CA ILE A 157 5.88 3.26 14.47
C ILE A 157 5.73 4.49 13.55
N TYR A 158 5.45 4.25 12.27
CA TYR A 158 5.24 5.32 11.28
C TYR A 158 4.05 6.22 11.61
N ASP A 159 2.90 5.67 12.00
CA ASP A 159 1.71 6.41 12.44
C ASP A 159 2.03 7.34 13.62
N LYS A 160 2.80 6.85 14.61
CA LYS A 160 3.27 7.71 15.71
C LYS A 160 4.15 8.85 15.21
N PHE A 161 5.07 8.59 14.30
CA PHE A 161 5.89 9.64 13.70
C PHE A 161 5.04 10.68 12.96
N ILE A 162 4.11 10.26 12.11
CA ILE A 162 3.26 11.19 11.36
C ILE A 162 2.32 12.00 12.27
N ASN A 163 1.79 11.42 13.34
CA ASN A 163 0.96 12.17 14.29
C ASN A 163 1.75 13.28 15.01
N VAL A 164 3.02 13.03 15.34
CA VAL A 164 3.91 14.06 15.90
C VAL A 164 4.23 15.11 14.84
N PHE A 165 4.46 14.71 13.59
CA PHE A 165 4.65 15.63 12.46
C PHE A 165 3.44 16.54 12.21
N ASP A 166 2.23 15.99 12.20
CA ASP A 166 0.99 16.77 12.08
C ASP A 166 0.83 17.77 13.24
N SER A 167 1.25 17.37 14.44
CA SER A 167 1.28 18.25 15.62
C SER A 167 2.29 19.39 15.46
N PHE A 168 3.50 19.08 14.94
CA PHE A 168 4.49 20.10 14.57
C PHE A 168 3.92 21.08 13.55
N ASN A 169 3.29 20.57 12.49
CA ASN A 169 2.70 21.41 11.45
C ASN A 169 1.62 22.33 12.01
N GLY A 170 0.75 21.83 12.89
CA GLY A 170 -0.26 22.66 13.55
C GLY A 170 0.36 23.79 14.39
N LEU A 171 1.44 23.52 15.11
CA LEU A 171 2.16 24.54 15.88
C LEU A 171 2.87 25.56 14.99
N LEU A 172 3.55 25.09 13.94
CA LEU A 172 4.21 25.95 12.95
C LEU A 172 3.20 26.84 12.23
N LEU A 173 2.06 26.28 11.82
CA LEU A 173 0.97 26.99 11.17
C LEU A 173 0.45 28.10 12.09
N LYS A 174 0.13 27.80 13.34
CA LYS A 174 -0.36 28.79 14.31
C LYS A 174 0.65 29.92 14.55
N LYS A 175 1.94 29.60 14.67
CA LYS A 175 3.00 30.60 14.83
C LYS A 175 3.13 31.47 13.58
N TYR A 176 3.10 30.85 12.41
CA TYR A 176 3.19 31.55 11.13
C TYR A 176 1.97 32.43 10.87
N GLU A 177 0.75 31.97 11.15
CA GLU A 177 -0.48 32.77 11.07
C GLU A 177 -0.39 34.00 11.98
N THR A 178 0.04 33.82 13.22
CA THR A 178 0.21 34.94 14.17
C THR A 178 1.20 35.97 13.63
N TYR A 179 2.34 35.50 13.10
CA TYR A 179 3.34 36.33 12.43
C TYR A 179 2.76 37.08 11.21
N PHE A 180 2.04 36.36 10.36
CA PHE A 180 1.44 36.87 9.13
C PHE A 180 0.37 37.94 9.42
N TYR A 181 -0.55 37.68 10.35
CA TYR A 181 -1.58 38.63 10.75
C TYR A 181 -1.00 39.89 11.40
N TYR A 182 -0.02 39.72 12.30
CA TYR A 182 0.67 40.86 12.90
C TYR A 182 1.32 41.72 11.80
N TYR A 183 1.99 41.10 10.84
CA TYR A 183 2.63 41.81 9.75
C TYR A 183 1.63 42.56 8.85
N ILE A 184 0.59 41.86 8.35
CA ILE A 184 -0.41 42.48 7.46
C ILE A 184 -1.09 43.66 8.14
N ASN A 185 -1.52 43.51 9.39
CA ASN A 185 -2.23 44.57 10.10
C ASN A 185 -1.33 45.78 10.39
N THR A 186 -0.03 45.56 10.62
CA THR A 186 0.91 46.63 10.99
C THR A 186 1.48 47.35 9.77
N TYR A 187 1.84 46.63 8.70
CA TYR A 187 2.69 47.16 7.63
C TYR A 187 2.02 47.19 6.27
N SER A 188 0.91 46.48 6.07
CA SER A 188 0.40 46.26 4.72
C SER A 188 -1.07 45.81 4.68
N PRO A 189 -2.00 46.63 5.19
CA PRO A 189 -3.43 46.28 5.23
C PRO A 189 -4.06 46.08 3.84
N SER A 190 -3.45 46.62 2.78
CA SER A 190 -3.85 46.42 1.38
C SER A 190 -3.72 44.97 0.90
N TYR A 191 -2.99 44.13 1.62
CA TYR A 191 -2.68 42.74 1.26
C TYR A 191 -3.64 41.70 1.89
N LYS A 192 -4.63 42.14 2.67
CA LYS A 192 -5.51 41.28 3.48
C LYS A 192 -6.30 40.21 2.69
N ASN A 193 -6.44 40.37 1.37
CA ASN A 193 -7.25 39.51 0.50
C ASN A 193 -6.52 38.97 -0.74
N GLN A 194 -5.19 39.02 -0.80
CA GLN A 194 -4.42 38.55 -1.97
C GLN A 194 -3.64 37.26 -1.64
N HIS A 195 -3.60 36.31 -2.59
CA HIS A 195 -2.58 35.25 -2.57
C HIS A 195 -1.22 35.89 -2.78
N ILE A 196 -0.42 35.97 -1.72
CA ILE A 196 0.90 36.59 -1.75
C ILE A 196 1.92 35.48 -1.63
N ASN A 197 2.72 35.33 -2.68
CA ASN A 197 3.94 34.54 -2.72
C ASN A 197 5.10 35.51 -3.00
N VAL A 198 5.45 36.30 -1.99
CA VAL A 198 6.45 37.37 -2.14
C VAL A 198 7.56 37.18 -1.12
N PHE A 199 8.77 36.93 -1.63
CA PHE A 199 10.00 37.14 -0.89
C PHE A 199 10.42 38.59 -1.10
N LYS A 200 9.98 39.48 -0.22
CA LYS A 200 10.43 40.88 -0.27
C LYS A 200 11.66 41.01 0.64
N PRO A 201 12.83 41.44 0.12
CA PRO A 201 13.88 41.89 1.00
C PRO A 201 13.31 43.02 1.87
N VAL A 202 13.56 42.94 3.17
CA VAL A 202 13.17 44.02 4.07
C VAL A 202 13.99 45.23 3.63
N GLN A 203 13.34 46.20 2.97
CA GLN A 203 14.01 47.46 2.69
C GLN A 203 14.21 48.13 4.05
N THR A 204 15.42 48.06 4.58
CA THR A 204 15.88 48.93 5.66
C THR A 204 15.86 50.34 5.09
N THR A 205 14.74 51.04 5.24
CA THR A 205 14.73 52.48 5.05
C THR A 205 15.68 53.05 6.08
N ASN A 206 16.76 53.68 5.62
CA ASN A 206 17.91 54.13 6.41
C ASN A 206 17.62 55.19 7.49
N ASN A 207 16.36 55.42 7.85
CA ASN A 207 16.00 56.43 8.83
C ASN A 207 15.41 55.76 10.08
N THR A 208 16.27 55.66 11.10
CA THR A 208 15.94 55.83 12.52
C THR A 208 14.67 55.13 13.02
N ASP A 209 14.75 53.81 13.19
CA ASP A 209 14.48 53.20 14.50
C ASP A 209 14.83 51.71 14.44
N GLY A 210 15.85 51.32 15.21
CA GLY A 210 16.33 49.93 15.31
C GLY A 210 15.32 48.95 15.94
N SER A 211 14.10 49.41 16.24
CA SER A 211 12.99 48.64 16.82
C SER A 211 12.11 47.94 15.78
N HIS A 212 12.28 48.22 14.49
CA HIS A 212 11.37 47.75 13.42
C HIS A 212 11.93 46.67 12.49
N LEU A 213 13.07 46.07 12.84
CA LEU A 213 13.42 44.74 12.35
C LEU A 213 12.35 43.79 12.86
N ILE A 214 11.37 43.45 12.02
CA ILE A 214 10.56 42.24 12.20
C ILE A 214 11.56 41.14 12.44
N ASN A 215 11.67 40.72 13.70
CA ASN A 215 12.84 40.03 14.21
C ASN A 215 13.03 38.74 13.40
N GLN A 216 13.95 38.76 12.44
CA GLN A 216 14.17 37.69 11.47
C GLN A 216 14.54 36.37 12.16
N ASN A 217 15.10 36.49 13.39
CA ASN A 217 15.32 35.37 14.30
C ASN A 217 14.03 34.60 14.60
N LYS A 218 12.84 35.24 14.62
CA LYS A 218 11.57 34.57 14.93
C LYS A 218 11.16 33.50 13.92
N VAL A 219 11.51 33.65 12.63
CA VAL A 219 11.08 32.67 11.61
C VAL A 219 11.97 31.43 11.59
N SER A 220 13.29 31.60 11.72
CA SER A 220 14.21 30.47 11.92
C SER A 220 13.93 29.77 13.26
N GLU A 221 13.62 30.53 14.31
CA GLU A 221 13.20 30.00 15.63
C GLU A 221 11.93 29.13 15.55
N PHE A 222 11.12 29.25 14.50
CA PHE A 222 9.99 28.34 14.30
C PHE A 222 10.45 26.90 14.07
N PHE A 223 11.55 26.71 13.32
CA PHE A 223 12.09 25.39 13.00
C PHE A 223 13.08 24.86 14.04
N ASP A 224 13.67 25.77 14.83
CA ASP A 224 14.47 25.43 16.01
C ASP A 224 13.60 25.01 17.21
N CYS A 225 12.27 24.94 17.04
CA CYS A 225 11.38 24.38 18.04
C CYS A 225 11.71 22.91 18.31
N ILE A 226 12.31 22.70 19.48
CA ILE A 226 12.49 21.39 20.06
C ILE A 226 11.16 20.98 20.69
N LEU A 227 10.52 19.93 20.17
CA LEU A 227 9.40 19.30 20.86
C LEU A 227 9.91 18.09 21.64
N GLY A 228 9.52 18.05 22.91
CA GLY A 228 9.54 16.81 23.68
C GLY A 228 8.47 15.87 23.12
N ARG A 229 8.87 14.68 22.71
CA ARG A 229 7.98 13.61 22.27
C ARG A 229 8.10 12.42 23.20
N LYS A 230 7.01 11.70 23.37
CA LYS A 230 7.00 10.43 24.10
C LYS A 230 6.84 9.28 23.12
N MET A 231 7.88 8.45 23.00
CA MET A 231 7.92 7.25 22.17
C MET A 231 7.97 6.02 23.08
N GLY A 232 6.79 5.49 23.43
CA GLY A 232 6.69 4.44 24.45
C GLY A 232 7.06 4.99 25.83
N ASP A 233 8.01 4.36 26.51
CA ASP A 233 8.48 4.78 27.83
C ASP A 233 9.59 5.84 27.81
N LYS A 234 10.12 6.17 26.61
CA LYS A 234 11.19 7.15 26.45
C LYS A 234 10.64 8.52 26.07
N THR A 235 11.12 9.55 26.74
CA THR A 235 10.97 10.94 26.30
C THR A 235 12.21 11.38 25.57
N ASP A 236 12.04 11.90 24.36
CA ASP A 236 13.11 12.37 23.50
C ASP A 236 12.78 13.77 22.99
N THR A 237 13.80 14.52 22.58
CA THR A 237 13.66 15.87 22.05
C THR A 237 14.17 15.88 20.61
N CYS A 238 13.33 16.25 19.66
CA CYS A 238 13.71 16.34 18.25
C CYS A 238 13.40 17.72 17.67
N THR A 239 14.24 18.16 16.73
CA THR A 239 13.93 19.32 15.88
C THR A 239 12.96 18.90 14.78
N TYR A 240 12.27 19.87 14.18
CA TYR A 240 11.31 19.61 13.10
C TYR A 240 11.95 18.88 11.90
N LEU A 241 13.14 19.33 11.46
CA LEU A 241 13.85 18.70 10.34
C LEU A 241 14.28 17.27 10.65
N ASN A 242 14.88 17.03 11.83
CA ASN A 242 15.27 15.68 12.22
C ASN A 242 14.06 14.75 12.27
N HIS A 243 12.93 15.25 12.75
CA HIS A 243 11.71 14.48 12.81
C HIS A 243 11.13 14.16 11.42
N ILE A 244 11.21 15.08 10.45
CA ILE A 244 10.84 14.78 9.07
C ILE A 244 11.73 13.67 8.49
N GLU A 245 13.03 13.73 8.72
CA GLU A 245 13.95 12.69 8.24
C GLU A 245 13.64 11.32 8.86
N GLU A 246 13.28 11.26 10.15
CA GLU A 246 12.80 10.02 10.76
C GLU A 246 11.48 9.52 10.16
N CYS A 247 10.55 10.43 9.83
CA CYS A 247 9.32 10.06 9.12
C CYS A 247 9.64 9.47 7.75
N LEU A 248 10.59 10.07 7.01
CA LEU A 248 11.02 9.60 5.69
C LEU A 248 11.72 8.23 5.79
N ASN A 249 12.60 8.03 6.75
CA ASN A 249 13.26 6.74 6.97
C ASN A 249 12.24 5.64 7.35
N ALA A 250 11.28 5.95 8.23
CA ALA A 250 10.22 5.01 8.60
C ALA A 250 9.30 4.68 7.40
N HIS A 251 9.03 5.67 6.55
CA HIS A 251 8.29 5.51 5.32
C HIS A 251 9.02 4.57 4.33
N GLU A 252 10.32 4.79 4.12
CA GLU A 252 11.16 3.96 3.24
C GLU A 252 11.17 2.51 3.70
N ASN A 253 11.30 2.26 5.02
CA ASN A 253 11.25 0.90 5.57
C ASN A 253 9.94 0.15 5.24
N ILE A 254 8.80 0.85 5.31
CA ILE A 254 7.50 0.23 4.97
C ILE A 254 7.41 -0.01 3.47
N ILE A 255 7.84 0.95 2.64
CA ILE A 255 7.83 0.79 1.18
C ILE A 255 8.72 -0.36 0.75
N ASP A 256 9.94 -0.45 1.28
CA ASP A 256 10.88 -1.52 0.94
C ASP A 256 10.32 -2.88 1.33
N SER A 257 9.68 -2.97 2.49
CA SER A 257 8.97 -4.17 2.93
C SER A 257 7.87 -4.57 1.93
N CYS A 258 7.04 -3.61 1.50
CA CYS A 258 6.03 -3.86 0.46
C CYS A 258 6.68 -4.27 -0.89
N ILE A 259 7.72 -3.59 -1.34
CA ILE A 259 8.37 -3.90 -2.62
C ILE A 259 9.02 -5.29 -2.60
N MET A 260 9.64 -5.68 -1.50
CA MET A 260 10.22 -7.02 -1.35
C MET A 260 9.15 -8.11 -1.53
N GLU A 261 7.96 -7.92 -0.96
CA GLU A 261 6.85 -8.86 -1.11
C GLU A 261 6.29 -8.91 -2.55
N LEU A 262 6.23 -7.77 -3.26
CA LEU A 262 5.86 -7.77 -4.69
C LEU A 262 6.89 -8.50 -5.56
N LYS A 263 8.18 -8.32 -5.27
CA LYS A 263 9.25 -8.98 -6.01
C LYS A 263 9.24 -10.49 -5.77
N ALA A 264 8.98 -10.92 -4.54
CA ALA A 264 8.81 -12.33 -4.20
C ALA A 264 7.68 -12.99 -5.02
N LYS A 265 6.56 -12.27 -5.23
CA LYS A 265 5.47 -12.71 -6.12
C LYS A 265 5.95 -12.88 -7.57
N GLN A 266 6.59 -11.87 -8.15
CA GLN A 266 7.06 -11.92 -9.54
C GLN A 266 8.04 -13.08 -9.78
N GLN A 267 8.87 -13.40 -8.79
CA GLN A 267 9.80 -14.51 -8.87
C GLN A 267 9.09 -15.87 -8.78
N TYR A 268 8.05 -15.99 -7.94
CA TYR A 268 7.20 -17.18 -7.89
C TYR A 268 6.48 -17.44 -9.22
N GLU A 269 5.90 -16.40 -9.83
CA GLU A 269 5.22 -16.51 -11.13
C GLU A 269 6.16 -16.96 -12.24
N LYS A 270 7.39 -16.42 -12.29
CA LYS A 270 8.42 -16.83 -13.26
C LYS A 270 8.86 -18.29 -13.11
N ASN A 271 8.76 -18.86 -11.90
CA ASN A 271 9.12 -20.26 -11.65
C ASN A 271 7.99 -21.23 -12.00
N LEU A 272 6.76 -20.72 -12.19
CA LEU A 272 5.57 -21.51 -12.56
C LEU A 272 5.35 -21.59 -14.08
N THR A 273 5.85 -20.61 -14.83
CA THR A 273 5.81 -20.54 -16.31
C THR A 273 6.99 -21.25 -16.95
#